data_AF-A0A7V5C2N1-F1
#
_entry.id   AF-A0A7V5C2N1-F1
#
_cell.length_a   1.000
_cell.length_b   1.000
_cell.length_c   1.000
_cell.angle_alpha   90.00
_cell.angle_beta   90.00
_cell.angle_gamma   90.00
#
_symmetry.space_group_name_H-M   'P 1'
#
loop_
_entity.id
_entity.type
_entity.pdbx_description
1 polymer ?
#
loop_
_entity_poly.entity_id
_entity_poly.type
_entity_poly.pdbx_seq_one_letter_code
_entity_poly.pdbx_strand_id
1 'polypeptide(L)'
;MGVPDDRMQPTAAVRGAGERRRRLNDVLQALETAIDLPASDPRWRQVVAGHLADLVDALDEHVREVERPGGMFDEILAEAPRLEPEVRWFIEDHRRLAERVAELAERVH
;
A
#
# COMPACT_ATOMS: atom_id res chain seq x y z
N MET A 1 -26.34 17.76 26.19
CA MET A 1 -26.47 16.88 25.01
C MET A 1 -25.44 17.38 23.99
N GLY A 2 -24.27 16.75 23.95
CA GLY A 2 -23.19 17.16 23.05
C GLY A 2 -23.56 16.78 21.62
N VAL A 3 -23.48 17.74 20.69
CA VAL A 3 -23.58 17.45 19.27
C VAL A 3 -22.43 16.49 18.94
N PRO A 4 -22.67 15.32 18.31
CA PRO A 4 -21.57 14.51 17.84
C PRO A 4 -20.75 15.35 16.87
N ASP A 5 -19.46 15.50 17.15
CA ASP A 5 -18.53 16.18 16.26
C ASP A 5 -18.40 15.32 15.00
N ASP A 6 -19.13 15.70 13.94
CA ASP A 6 -19.13 15.03 12.64
C ASP A 6 -17.72 14.98 12.01
N ARG A 7 -16.78 15.80 12.54
CA ARG A 7 -15.35 15.80 12.19
C ARG A 7 -14.58 14.55 12.65
N MET A 8 -15.19 13.68 13.46
CA MET A 8 -14.50 12.52 14.04
C MET A 8 -14.66 11.23 13.25
N GLN A 9 -15.53 11.19 12.23
CA GLN A 9 -15.65 10.02 11.36
C GLN A 9 -14.71 10.15 10.16
N PRO A 10 -13.79 9.20 9.94
CA PRO A 10 -12.94 9.22 8.76
C PRO A 10 -13.81 9.13 7.51
N THR A 11 -13.49 9.92 6.48
CA THR A 11 -14.18 9.90 5.18
C THR A 11 -14.11 8.52 4.53
N ALA A 12 -14.90 8.29 3.48
CA ALA A 12 -14.83 7.04 2.73
C ALA A 12 -13.43 6.81 2.14
N ALA A 13 -12.76 7.86 1.64
CA ALA A 13 -11.41 7.74 1.09
C ALA A 13 -10.38 7.41 2.18
N VAL A 14 -10.45 8.06 3.35
CA VAL A 14 -9.55 7.74 4.49
C VAL A 14 -9.79 6.32 5.01
N ARG A 15 -11.04 5.85 5.06
CA ARG A 15 -11.34 4.46 5.45
C ARG A 15 -10.80 3.47 4.42
N GLY A 16 -11.03 3.71 3.13
CA GLY A 16 -10.53 2.87 2.03
C GLY A 16 -9.00 2.80 2.03
N ALA A 17 -8.32 3.94 2.15
CA ALA A 17 -6.88 4.00 2.30
C ALA A 17 -6.38 3.18 3.51
N GLY A 18 -7.07 3.29 4.66
CA GLY A 18 -6.78 2.52 5.85
C GLY A 18 -6.96 1.01 5.67
N GLU A 19 -8.00 0.57 4.95
CA GLU A 19 -8.24 -0.83 4.60
C GLU A 19 -7.15 -1.38 3.68
N ARG A 20 -6.81 -0.65 2.61
CA ARG A 20 -5.74 -1.07 1.68
C ARG A 20 -4.38 -1.11 2.35
N ARG A 21 -4.09 -0.14 3.22
CA ARG A 21 -2.85 -0.16 4.01
C ARG A 21 -2.77 -1.38 4.94
N ARG A 22 -3.87 -1.79 5.56
CA ARG A 22 -3.91 -3.03 6.37
C ARG A 22 -3.61 -4.25 5.50
N ARG A 23 -4.28 -4.39 4.36
CA ARG A 23 -4.02 -5.48 3.40
C ARG A 23 -2.56 -5.52 2.96
N LEU A 24 -1.97 -4.36 2.63
CA LEU A 24 -0.57 -4.25 2.24
C LEU A 24 0.37 -4.75 3.35
N ASN A 25 0.11 -4.37 4.61
CA ASN A 25 0.90 -4.84 5.75
C ASN A 25 0.75 -6.34 5.99
N ASP A 26 -0.46 -6.89 5.86
CA ASP A 26 -0.72 -8.32 6.04
C ASP A 26 0.09 -9.15 5.03
N VAL A 27 0.13 -8.70 3.78
CA VAL A 27 0.92 -9.36 2.72
C VAL A 27 2.43 -9.21 2.94
N LEU A 28 2.90 -8.03 3.36
CA LEU A 28 4.30 -7.83 3.70
C LEU A 28 4.75 -8.78 4.83
N GLN A 29 3.93 -8.91 5.87
CA GLN A 29 4.22 -9.83 6.98
C GLN A 29 4.26 -11.30 6.54
N ALA A 30 3.39 -11.69 5.61
CA ALA A 30 3.43 -13.04 5.02
C ALA A 30 4.71 -13.26 4.20
N LEU A 31 5.14 -12.27 3.41
CA LEU A 31 6.40 -12.32 2.68
C LEU A 31 7.61 -12.43 3.61
N GLU A 32 7.66 -11.63 4.68
CA GLU A 32 8.73 -11.71 5.69
C GLU A 32 8.83 -13.12 6.28
N THR A 33 7.68 -13.69 6.66
CA THR A 33 7.61 -15.06 7.19
C THR A 33 8.11 -16.09 6.17
N ALA A 34 7.82 -15.89 4.88
CA ALA A 34 8.27 -16.77 3.81
C ALA A 34 9.78 -16.68 3.55
N ILE A 35 10.35 -15.48 3.64
CA ILE A 35 11.81 -15.27 3.45
C ILE A 35 12.60 -15.95 4.57
N ASP A 36 12.05 -16.00 5.79
CA ASP A 36 12.67 -16.67 6.94
C ASP A 36 12.70 -18.20 6.84
N LEU A 37 11.99 -18.81 5.87
CA LEU A 37 12.12 -20.24 5.59
C LEU A 37 13.55 -20.56 5.09
N PRO A 38 14.09 -21.75 5.39
CA PRO A 38 15.40 -22.14 4.88
C PRO A 38 15.41 -22.12 3.35
N ALA A 39 16.38 -21.43 2.75
CA ALA A 39 16.54 -21.39 1.29
C ALA A 39 16.85 -22.78 0.67
N SER A 40 17.22 -23.77 1.49
CA SER A 40 17.36 -25.16 1.08
C SER A 40 16.04 -25.93 0.98
N ASP A 41 14.92 -25.39 1.52
CA ASP A 41 13.60 -25.97 1.29
C ASP A 41 13.25 -25.83 -0.20
N PRO A 42 12.96 -26.94 -0.91
CA PRO A 42 12.63 -26.89 -2.34
C PRO A 42 11.44 -25.98 -2.68
N ARG A 43 10.57 -25.69 -1.70
CA ARG A 43 9.39 -24.82 -1.87
C ARG A 43 9.71 -23.35 -1.63
N TRP A 44 10.86 -23.01 -1.04
CA TRP A 44 11.21 -21.65 -0.63
C TRP A 44 10.97 -20.65 -1.77
N ARG A 45 11.54 -20.94 -2.95
CA ARG A 45 11.42 -20.05 -4.11
C ARG A 45 9.97 -19.86 -4.55
N GLN A 46 9.19 -20.94 -4.58
CA GLN A 46 7.78 -20.87 -4.98
C GLN A 46 6.94 -20.06 -3.99
N VAL A 47 7.17 -20.24 -2.69
CA VAL A 47 6.44 -19.53 -1.63
C VAL A 47 6.78 -18.03 -1.64
N VAL A 48 8.07 -17.69 -1.74
CA VAL A 48 8.52 -16.29 -1.84
C VAL A 48 8.02 -15.63 -3.12
N ALA A 49 8.05 -16.33 -4.26
CA ALA A 49 7.50 -15.81 -5.52
C ALA A 49 6.00 -15.51 -5.41
N GLY A 50 5.22 -16.40 -4.77
CA GLY A 50 3.79 -16.19 -4.55
C GLY A 50 3.50 -14.95 -3.72
N HIS A 51 4.17 -14.79 -2.58
CA HIS A 51 3.96 -13.62 -1.72
C HIS A 51 4.52 -12.32 -2.31
N LEU A 52 5.55 -12.36 -3.15
CA LEU A 52 5.99 -11.20 -3.93
C LEU A 52 4.92 -10.77 -4.94
N ALA A 53 4.26 -11.71 -5.63
CA ALA A 53 3.16 -11.40 -6.53
C ALA A 53 1.97 -10.79 -5.76
N ASP A 54 1.60 -11.37 -4.61
CA ASP A 54 0.57 -10.80 -3.74
C ASP A 54 0.93 -9.36 -3.30
N LEU A 55 2.21 -9.09 -3.04
CA LEU A 55 2.70 -7.77 -2.63
C LEU A 55 2.60 -6.75 -3.75
N VAL A 56 2.92 -7.14 -4.99
CA VAL A 56 2.71 -6.29 -6.18
C VAL A 56 1.24 -5.87 -6.25
N ASP A 57 0.32 -6.83 -6.18
CA ASP A 57 -1.12 -6.57 -6.27
C ASP A 57 -1.62 -5.69 -5.11
N ALA A 58 -1.18 -5.97 -3.88
CA ALA A 58 -1.59 -5.19 -2.71
C ALA A 58 -1.08 -3.74 -2.74
N LEU A 59 0.15 -3.54 -3.22
CA LEU A 59 0.72 -2.20 -3.35
C LEU A 59 -0.01 -1.41 -4.44
N ASP A 60 -0.25 -2.00 -5.60
CA ASP A 60 -0.97 -1.35 -6.68
C ASP A 60 -2.43 -1.01 -6.31
N GLU A 61 -3.13 -1.89 -5.58
CA GLU A 61 -4.44 -1.55 -5.00
C GLU A 61 -4.39 -0.38 -4.01
N HIS A 62 -3.35 -0.33 -3.17
CA HIS A 62 -3.15 0.77 -2.23
C HIS A 62 -2.94 2.09 -2.95
N VAL A 63 -2.02 2.11 -3.92
CA VAL A 63 -1.72 3.29 -4.75
C VAL A 63 -2.98 3.79 -5.45
N ARG A 64 -3.74 2.90 -6.10
CA ARG A 64 -5.00 3.29 -6.75
C ARG A 64 -6.01 3.88 -5.77
N GLU A 65 -6.15 3.34 -4.56
CA GLU A 65 -7.12 3.86 -3.61
C GLU A 65 -6.77 5.25 -3.09
N VAL A 66 -5.48 5.53 -2.87
CA VAL A 66 -5.04 6.81 -2.30
C VAL A 66 -4.88 7.91 -3.36
N GLU A 67 -4.49 7.55 -4.59
CA GLU A 67 -4.18 8.48 -5.69
C GLU A 67 -5.32 8.66 -6.70
N ARG A 68 -6.36 7.81 -6.70
CA ARG A 68 -7.49 7.98 -7.62
C ARG A 68 -8.13 9.37 -7.47
N PRO A 69 -8.77 9.90 -8.52
CA PRO A 69 -9.61 11.08 -8.40
C PRO A 69 -10.65 10.92 -7.28
N GLY A 70 -10.74 11.91 -6.41
CA GLY A 70 -11.57 11.86 -5.19
C GLY A 70 -11.06 10.87 -4.12
N GLY A 71 -9.82 10.42 -4.24
CA GLY A 71 -9.12 9.59 -3.26
C GLY A 71 -8.56 10.41 -2.10
N MET A 72 -7.80 9.75 -1.23
CA MET A 72 -7.30 10.35 0.01
C MET A 72 -6.39 11.55 -0.25
N PHE A 73 -5.55 11.53 -1.30
CA PHE A 73 -4.70 12.68 -1.61
C PHE A 73 -5.47 13.90 -2.09
N ASP A 74 -6.51 13.72 -2.91
CA ASP A 74 -7.39 14.83 -3.32
C ASP A 74 -8.10 15.45 -2.11
N GLU A 75 -8.61 14.63 -1.18
CA GLU A 75 -9.21 15.11 0.07
C GLU A 75 -8.20 15.87 0.94
N ILE A 76 -6.97 15.35 1.07
CA ILE A 76 -5.90 16.04 1.81
C ILE A 76 -5.61 17.41 1.20
N LEU A 77 -5.53 17.51 -0.13
CA LEU A 77 -5.21 18.76 -0.80
C LEU A 77 -6.38 19.75 -0.76
N ALA A 78 -7.62 19.28 -0.70
CA ALA A 78 -8.78 20.13 -0.47
C ALA A 78 -8.75 20.80 0.91
N GLU A 79 -8.37 20.06 1.95
CA GLU A 79 -8.32 20.55 3.34
C GLU A 79 -7.00 21.24 3.72
N ALA A 80 -5.89 20.84 3.09
CA ALA A 80 -4.55 21.33 3.38
C ALA A 80 -3.70 21.49 2.11
N PRO A 81 -3.98 22.50 1.26
CA PRO A 81 -3.26 22.73 0.00
C PRO A 81 -1.73 22.88 0.16
N ARG A 82 -1.27 23.34 1.33
CA ARG A 82 0.16 23.47 1.66
C ARG A 82 0.93 22.14 1.62
N LEU A 83 0.23 21.00 1.62
CA LEU A 83 0.82 19.65 1.57
C LEU A 83 1.02 19.13 0.13
N GLU A 84 0.77 19.95 -0.89
CA GLU A 84 1.01 19.58 -2.29
C GLU A 84 2.44 19.06 -2.56
N PRO A 85 3.51 19.68 -2.02
CA PRO A 85 4.86 19.17 -2.21
C PRO A 85 5.04 17.74 -1.65
N GLU A 86 4.47 17.47 -0.47
CA GLU A 86 4.53 16.17 0.19
C GLU A 86 3.73 15.12 -0.56
N VAL A 87 2.50 15.44 -0.99
CA VAL A 87 1.68 14.54 -1.80
C VAL A 87 2.38 14.17 -3.10
N ARG A 88 3.00 15.15 -3.78
CA ARG A 88 3.78 14.89 -5.00
C ARG A 88 4.98 13.98 -4.73
N TRP A 89 5.65 14.16 -3.60
CA TRP A 89 6.75 13.29 -3.20
C TRP A 89 6.27 11.85 -2.96
N PHE A 90 5.13 11.66 -2.27
CA PHE A 90 4.55 10.34 -2.05
C PHE A 90 4.16 9.63 -3.35
N ILE A 91 3.58 10.34 -4.31
CA ILE A 91 3.24 9.77 -5.63
C ILE A 91 4.49 9.25 -6.34
N GLU A 92 5.57 10.02 -6.34
CA GLU A 92 6.84 9.58 -6.94
C GLU A 92 7.48 8.43 -6.17
N ASP A 93 7.36 8.42 -4.84
CA ASP A 93 7.83 7.32 -3.99
C ASP A 93 7.04 6.02 -4.24
N HIS A 94 5.71 6.10 -4.35
CA HIS A 94 4.86 4.97 -4.73
C HIS A 94 5.25 4.38 -6.08
N ARG A 95 5.49 5.23 -7.09
CA ARG A 95 5.96 4.78 -8.40
C ARG A 95 7.27 3.99 -8.30
N ARG A 96 8.25 4.54 -7.57
CA ARG A 96 9.55 3.87 -7.35
C ARG A 96 9.39 2.57 -6.60
N LEU A 97 8.58 2.54 -5.55
CA LEU A 97 8.37 1.33 -4.76
C LEU A 97 7.71 0.24 -5.60
N ALA A 98 6.68 0.59 -6.38
CA ALA A 98 5.99 -0.34 -7.27
C ALA A 98 6.94 -0.94 -8.32
N GLU A 99 7.77 -0.10 -8.94
CA GLU A 99 8.81 -0.55 -9.88
C GLU A 99 9.77 -1.54 -9.22
N ARG A 100 10.25 -1.24 -8.00
CA ARG A 100 11.19 -2.10 -7.28
C ARG A 100 10.59 -3.44 -6.86
N VAL A 101 9.35 -3.46 -6.41
CA VAL A 101 8.68 -4.70 -6.01
C VAL A 101 8.43 -5.58 -7.23
N ALA A 102 8.01 -4.98 -8.36
CA ALA A 102 7.85 -5.71 -9.62
C ALA A 102 9.18 -6.30 -10.13
N GLU A 103 10.28 -5.52 -10.10
CA GLU A 103 11.62 -6.01 -10.44
C GLU A 103 12.04 -7.21 -9.58
N LEU A 104 11.71 -7.20 -8.28
CA LEU A 104 12.02 -8.32 -7.39
C LEU A 104 11.17 -9.55 -7.70
N ALA A 105 9.87 -9.37 -7.97
CA ALA A 105 8.97 -10.46 -8.33
C ALA A 105 9.46 -11.21 -9.58
N GLU A 106 9.87 -10.48 -10.62
CA GLU A 106 10.42 -11.05 -11.86
C GLU A 106 11.73 -11.83 -11.64
N ARG A 107 12.54 -11.47 -10.64
CA ARG A 107 13.82 -12.16 -10.35
C ARG A 107 13.64 -13.49 -9.63
N VAL A 108 12.53 -13.65 -8.89
CA VAL A 108 12.26 -14.84 -8.09
C VAL A 108 11.38 -15.85 -8.84
N HIS A 109 10.65 -15.38 -9.87
CA HIS A 109 10.08 -16.25 -10.90
C HIS A 109 11.16 -17.09 -11.60
#